data_AF-A0A7K0G0F7-F1
#
_entry.id   AF-A0A7K0G0F7-F1
#
_cell.length_a   1.000
_cell.length_b   1.000
_cell.length_c   1.000
_cell.angle_alpha   90.00
_cell.angle_beta   90.00
_cell.angle_gamma   90.00
#
_symmetry.space_group_name_H-M   'P 1'
#
loop_
_entity.id
_entity.type
_entity.pdbx_description
1 polymer ?
#
loop_
_entity_poly.entity_id
_entity_poly.type
_entity_poly.pdbx_seq_one_letter_code
_entity_poly.pdbx_strand_id
1 'polypeptide(L)'
;MSLTKIISKDFDIEDNLSENQLREALIDAFAYLIDNDFPKLIQILYKADVDQYQLKEMLETVEGSRAAEVIADTYIARQMAKIETWKKYSQKKD
;
A
#
# COMPACT_ATOMS: atom_id res chain seq x y z
N MET A 1 5.78 -6.50 14.39
CA MET A 1 5.02 -5.45 13.69
C MET A 1 3.85 -6.09 12.99
N SER A 2 2.63 -5.54 13.12
CA SER A 2 1.48 -5.95 12.29
C SER A 2 1.37 -5.04 11.07
N LEU A 3 0.82 -5.58 9.97
CA LEU A 3 0.59 -4.85 8.72
C LEU A 3 -0.22 -3.57 8.97
N THR A 4 -1.32 -3.67 9.72
CA THR A 4 -2.20 -2.54 10.05
C THR A 4 -1.48 -1.39 10.74
N LYS A 5 -0.48 -1.65 11.60
CA LYS A 5 0.31 -0.60 12.28
C LYS A 5 1.29 0.15 11.37
N ILE A 6 1.73 -0.48 10.28
CA ILE A 6 2.60 0.16 9.29
C ILE A 6 1.75 1.08 8.42
N ILE A 7 0.59 0.57 7.99
CA ILE A 7 -0.27 1.21 7.01
C ILE A 7 -1.09 2.36 7.63
N SER A 8 -1.65 2.17 8.83
CA SER A 8 -2.45 3.21 9.53
C SER A 8 -1.72 4.55 9.65
N LYS A 9 -0.39 4.55 9.81
CA LYS A 9 0.41 5.78 9.90
C LYS A 9 0.46 6.60 8.62
N ASP A 10 0.39 5.95 7.46
CA ASP A 10 0.49 6.64 6.17
C ASP A 10 -0.87 7.20 5.70
N PHE A 11 -1.98 6.64 6.20
CA PHE A 11 -3.33 6.87 5.69
C PHE A 11 -4.36 7.34 6.71
N ASP A 12 -4.00 7.48 7.99
CA ASP A 12 -4.94 7.83 9.08
C ASP A 12 -6.13 6.84 9.18
N ILE A 13 -5.83 5.55 9.00
CA ILE A 13 -6.81 4.46 9.06
C ILE A 13 -6.79 3.82 10.45
N GLU A 14 -7.94 3.36 10.94
CA GLU A 14 -8.04 2.61 12.20
C GLU A 14 -7.09 1.38 12.22
N ASP A 15 -6.41 1.14 13.35
CA ASP A 15 -5.39 0.10 13.45
C ASP A 15 -5.91 -1.28 13.88
N ASN A 16 -7.24 -1.40 14.04
CA ASN A 16 -7.98 -2.58 14.49
C ASN A 16 -8.77 -3.30 13.37
N LEU A 17 -8.52 -2.95 12.10
CA LEU A 17 -9.23 -3.52 10.96
C LEU A 17 -8.83 -4.97 10.65
N SER A 18 -9.80 -5.76 10.17
CA SER A 18 -9.53 -7.04 9.51
C SER A 18 -8.81 -6.84 8.17
N GLU A 19 -8.18 -7.88 7.62
CA GLU A 19 -7.44 -7.78 6.34
C GLU A 19 -8.32 -7.27 5.19
N ASN A 20 -9.55 -7.76 5.08
CA ASN A 20 -10.48 -7.31 4.04
C ASN A 20 -10.88 -5.84 4.25
N GLN A 21 -11.18 -5.43 5.49
CA GLN A 21 -11.52 -4.02 5.77
C GLN A 21 -10.33 -3.09 5.52
N LEU A 22 -9.11 -3.53 5.84
CA LEU A 22 -7.89 -2.78 5.56
C LEU A 22 -7.67 -2.62 4.06
N ARG A 23 -7.93 -3.68 3.28
CA ARG A 23 -7.87 -3.63 1.82
C ARG A 23 -8.86 -2.60 1.26
N GLU A 24 -10.12 -2.68 1.64
CA GLU A 24 -11.15 -1.74 1.16
C GLU A 24 -10.81 -0.29 1.56
N ALA A 25 -10.37 -0.07 2.80
CA ALA A 25 -9.93 1.26 3.24
C ALA A 25 -8.73 1.80 2.43
N LEU A 26 -7.81 0.93 2.01
CA LEU A 26 -6.70 1.31 1.14
C LEU A 26 -7.16 1.63 -0.28
N ILE A 27 -8.13 0.89 -0.82
CA ILE A 27 -8.71 1.16 -2.14
C ILE A 27 -9.32 2.56 -2.14
N ASP A 28 -10.17 2.85 -1.15
CA ASP A 28 -10.79 4.17 -1.00
C ASP A 28 -9.74 5.28 -0.86
N ALA A 29 -8.71 5.05 -0.05
CA ALA A 29 -7.63 6.00 0.14
C ALA A 29 -6.84 6.25 -1.15
N PHE A 30 -6.48 5.19 -1.88
CA PHE A 30 -5.75 5.33 -3.14
C PHE A 30 -6.60 5.96 -4.24
N ALA A 31 -7.89 5.62 -4.34
CA ALA A 31 -8.82 6.27 -5.26
C ALA A 31 -8.88 7.78 -5.00
N TYR A 32 -9.01 8.18 -3.72
CA TYR A 32 -8.96 9.59 -3.34
C TYR A 32 -7.65 10.25 -3.75
N LEU A 33 -6.50 9.61 -3.50
CA LEU A 33 -5.20 10.19 -3.82
C LEU A 33 -4.95 10.31 -5.34
N ILE A 34 -5.44 9.35 -6.15
CA ILE A 34 -5.35 9.44 -7.61
C ILE A 34 -6.06 10.69 -8.12
N ASP A 35 -7.27 10.94 -7.61
CA ASP A 35 -8.12 12.04 -8.10
C ASP A 35 -7.81 13.39 -7.46
N ASN A 36 -7.30 13.41 -6.22
CA ASN A 36 -7.22 14.63 -5.39
C ASN A 36 -5.80 15.01 -4.94
N ASP A 37 -4.88 14.06 -4.79
CA ASP A 37 -3.53 14.32 -4.26
C ASP A 37 -2.48 13.34 -4.82
N PHE A 38 -2.25 13.47 -6.13
CA PHE A 38 -1.28 12.66 -6.85
C PHE A 38 0.16 12.76 -6.28
N PRO A 39 0.66 13.94 -5.86
CA PRO A 39 1.96 14.03 -5.22
C PRO A 39 2.09 13.16 -3.97
N LYS A 40 1.05 13.12 -3.10
CA LYS A 40 1.05 12.25 -1.91
C LYS A 40 0.99 10.77 -2.28
N LEU A 41 0.23 10.39 -3.31
CA LEU A 41 0.24 9.02 -3.86
C LEU A 41 1.66 8.55 -4.16
N ILE A 42 2.40 9.36 -4.93
CA ILE A 42 3.79 9.04 -5.33
C ILE A 42 4.70 8.88 -4.11
N GLN A 43 4.57 9.76 -3.12
CA GLN A 43 5.40 9.70 -1.91
C GLN A 43 5.16 8.40 -1.12
N ILE A 44 3.91 7.96 -0.99
CA ILE A 44 3.57 6.73 -0.27
C ILE A 44 4.10 5.51 -1.02
N LEU A 45 3.90 5.46 -2.33
CA LEU A 45 4.32 4.34 -3.17
C LEU A 45 5.85 4.20 -3.23
N TYR A 46 6.58 5.32 -3.26
CA TYR A 46 8.04 5.31 -3.20
C TYR A 46 8.57 4.69 -1.89
N LYS A 47 7.96 5.03 -0.74
CA LYS A 47 8.31 4.41 0.56
C LYS A 47 8.02 2.91 0.61
N ALA A 48 7.08 2.45 -0.21
CA ALA A 48 6.70 1.05 -0.33
C ALA A 48 7.53 0.26 -1.35
N ASP A 49 8.55 0.87 -1.96
CA ASP A 49 9.34 0.28 -3.05
C ASP A 49 8.48 -0.07 -4.28
N VAL A 50 7.48 0.77 -4.57
CA VAL A 50 6.69 0.73 -5.81
C VAL A 50 7.27 1.74 -6.80
N ASP A 51 7.55 1.25 -8.02
CA ASP A 51 8.22 2.02 -9.05
C ASP A 51 7.28 3.01 -9.77
N GLN A 52 7.77 4.22 -10.07
CA GLN A 52 6.97 5.28 -10.70
C GLN A 52 6.54 4.95 -12.14
N TYR A 53 7.34 4.20 -12.90
CA TYR A 53 6.95 3.75 -14.23
C TYR A 53 5.84 2.73 -14.15
N GLN A 54 5.96 1.76 -13.23
CA GLN A 54 4.92 0.77 -13.00
C GLN A 54 3.59 1.43 -12.61
N LEU A 55 3.64 2.47 -11.77
CA LEU A 55 2.45 3.22 -11.40
C LEU A 55 1.82 3.96 -12.58
N LYS A 56 2.61 4.67 -13.38
CA LYS A 56 2.09 5.38 -14.57
C LYS A 56 1.42 4.41 -15.53
N GLU A 57 2.04 3.26 -15.77
CA GLU A 57 1.47 2.21 -16.62
C GLU A 57 0.13 1.72 -16.07
N MET A 58 0.01 1.47 -14.76
CA MET A 58 -1.26 1.06 -14.13
C MET A 58 -2.35 2.13 -14.30
N LEU A 59 -2.02 3.40 -14.18
CA LEU A 59 -2.97 4.52 -14.29
C LEU A 59 -3.40 4.79 -15.73
N GLU A 60 -2.52 4.57 -16.71
CA GLU A 60 -2.82 4.74 -18.12
C GLU A 60 -3.61 3.56 -18.70
N THR A 61 -3.48 2.37 -18.12
CA THR A 61 -4.10 1.14 -18.64
C THR A 61 -5.43 0.78 -17.97
N VAL A 62 -5.78 1.42 -16.86
CA VAL A 62 -6.91 1.03 -16.02
C VAL A 62 -7.73 2.24 -15.59
N GLU A 63 -9.06 2.15 -15.66
CA GLU A 63 -9.96 3.19 -15.13
C GLU A 63 -9.79 3.35 -13.61
N GLY A 64 -9.88 4.58 -13.10
CA GLY A 64 -9.40 4.98 -11.77
C GLY A 64 -9.72 4.04 -10.60
N SER A 65 -10.96 3.57 -10.46
CA SER A 65 -11.36 2.64 -9.38
C SER A 65 -10.61 1.31 -9.45
N ARG A 66 -10.46 0.75 -10.65
CA ARG A 66 -9.70 -0.47 -10.87
C ARG A 66 -8.19 -0.23 -10.71
N ALA A 67 -7.70 0.98 -11.01
CA ALA A 67 -6.31 1.33 -10.75
C ALA A 67 -6.02 1.39 -9.24
N ALA A 68 -6.94 1.95 -8.45
CA ALA A 68 -6.85 1.99 -7.00
C ALA A 68 -6.81 0.57 -6.37
N GLU A 69 -7.61 -0.36 -6.88
CA GLU A 69 -7.57 -1.78 -6.49
C GLU A 69 -6.19 -2.41 -6.71
N VAL A 70 -5.65 -2.27 -7.93
CA VAL A 70 -4.34 -2.82 -8.29
C VAL A 70 -3.23 -2.22 -7.44
N ILE A 71 -3.28 -0.91 -7.20
CA ILE A 71 -2.31 -0.20 -6.36
C ILE A 71 -2.39 -0.67 -4.91
N ALA A 72 -3.60 -0.81 -4.36
CA ALA A 72 -3.83 -1.28 -2.99
C ALA A 72 -3.25 -2.70 -2.80
N ASP A 73 -3.58 -3.62 -3.70
CA ASP A 73 -3.11 -5.00 -3.64
C ASP A 73 -1.58 -5.09 -3.79
N THR A 74 -1.01 -4.31 -4.71
CA THR A 74 0.45 -4.23 -4.90
C THR A 74 1.13 -3.69 -3.65
N TYR A 75 0.58 -2.63 -3.04
CA TYR A 75 1.11 -2.04 -1.82
C TYR A 75 1.07 -3.04 -0.65
N ILE A 76 -0.06 -3.71 -0.43
CA ILE A 76 -0.21 -4.74 0.62
C ILE A 76 0.83 -5.84 0.44
N ALA A 77 0.99 -6.36 -0.78
CA ALA A 77 1.96 -7.41 -1.07
C ALA A 77 3.41 -6.98 -0.73
N ARG A 78 3.79 -5.74 -1.04
CA ARG A 78 5.11 -5.18 -0.68
C ARG A 78 5.30 -5.07 0.83
N GLN A 79 4.30 -4.61 1.56
CA GLN A 79 4.37 -4.50 3.02
C GLN A 79 4.46 -5.89 3.69
N MET A 80 3.72 -6.87 3.19
CA MET A 80 3.83 -8.25 3.66
C MET A 80 5.23 -8.84 3.43
N ALA A 81 5.81 -8.63 2.24
CA ALA A 81 7.17 -9.07 1.94
C ALA A 81 8.22 -8.43 2.87
N LYS A 82 8.07 -7.14 3.22
CA LYS A 82 8.90 -6.46 4.23
C LYS A 82 8.79 -7.12 5.60
N ILE A 83 7.57 -7.41 6.05
CA ILE A 83 7.33 -8.08 7.34
C ILE A 83 7.97 -9.47 7.36
N GLU A 84 7.80 -10.27 6.31
CA GLU A 84 8.43 -11.59 6.19
C GLU A 84 9.96 -11.51 6.21
N THR A 85 10.52 -10.52 5.52
CA THR A 85 11.96 -10.26 5.51
C THR A 85 12.45 -9.97 6.93
N TRP A 86 11.79 -9.06 7.65
CA TRP A 86 12.15 -8.76 9.03
C TRP A 86 12.02 -9.97 9.97
N LYS A 87 10.99 -10.83 9.78
CA LYS A 87 10.85 -12.08 10.54
C LYS A 87 12.05 -13.01 10.30
N LYS A 88 12.43 -13.23 9.04
CA LYS A 88 13.55 -14.10 8.65
C LYS A 88 14.88 -13.63 9.23
N TYR A 89 15.15 -12.32 9.23
CA TYR A 89 16.40 -11.78 9.78
C TYR A 89 16.39 -11.62 11.30
N SER A 90 15.23 -11.43 11.93
CA SER A 90 15.12 -11.39 13.40
C SER A 90 15.29 -12.76 14.04
N GLN A 91 14.92 -13.85 13.34
CA GLN A 91 15.14 -15.23 13.80
C GLN A 91 16.56 -15.76 13.61
N LYS A 92 17.43 -15.06 12.85
CA LYS A 92 18.83 -15.48 12.61
C LYS A 92 19.83 -14.95 13.65
N LYS A 93 19.36 -14.33 14.74
CA LYS A 93 20.20 -14.05 15.91
C LYS A 93 20.11 -15.22 16.89
N ASP A 94 20.82 -16.30 16.57
CA ASP A 94 21.27 -17.33 17.53
C ASP A 94 22.72 -17.67 17.20
#